data_AF-A0A2M7TP46-F1
#
_entry.id   AF-A0A2M7TP46-F1
#
_cell.length_a   1.000
_cell.length_b   1.000
_cell.length_c   1.000
_cell.angle_alpha   90.00
_cell.angle_beta   90.00
_cell.angle_gamma   90.00
#
_symmetry.space_group_name_H-M   'P 1'
#
loop_
_entity.id
_entity.type
_entity.pdbx_description
1 polymer ?
#
loop_
_entity_poly.entity_id
_entity_poly.type
_entity_poly.pdbx_seq_one_letter_code
_entity_poly.pdbx_strand_id
1 'polypeptide(L)'
;KLTNFPDSHGKEKELLTLVSKLGPKISIVTDGPEGSLAYDGQKFLKCGIYPQEVIERTGAGDAFGSGMLSALIKGKPLEEALIWGTVNSASVVSFVGAQKGLLKESEMADWIERAKSSGVKVEEF
;
A
#
# COMPACT_ATOMS: atom_id res chain seq x y z
N LYS A 1 -20.65 -2.83 -5.68
CA LYS A 1 -21.17 -3.76 -6.74
C LYS A 1 -20.40 -5.07 -6.85
N LEU A 2 -19.08 -5.12 -6.58
CA LEU A 2 -18.30 -6.38 -6.67
C LEU A 2 -18.62 -7.42 -5.57
N THR A 3 -18.96 -6.96 -4.38
CA THR A 3 -19.17 -7.81 -3.19
C THR A 3 -20.59 -7.75 -2.62
N ASN A 4 -21.51 -7.00 -3.26
CA ASN A 4 -22.84 -6.66 -2.72
C ASN A 4 -22.83 -6.09 -1.28
N PHE A 5 -21.74 -5.41 -0.92
CA PHE A 5 -21.52 -4.86 0.41
C PHE A 5 -22.37 -3.61 0.66
N PRO A 6 -23.24 -3.59 1.70
CA PRO A 6 -24.18 -2.49 1.93
C PRO A 6 -23.56 -1.27 2.64
N ASP A 7 -22.56 -1.49 3.50
CA ASP A 7 -21.81 -0.47 4.24
C ASP A 7 -20.41 -1.02 4.56
N SER A 8 -19.38 -0.16 4.49
CA SER A 8 -17.98 -0.53 4.68
C SER A 8 -17.32 0.04 5.92
N HIS A 9 -18.00 0.89 6.69
CA HIS A 9 -17.41 1.54 7.85
C HIS A 9 -17.14 0.54 8.99
N GLY A 10 -15.90 0.42 9.46
CA GLY A 10 -15.50 -0.52 10.53
C GLY A 10 -15.60 -2.00 10.14
N LYS A 11 -15.61 -2.28 8.84
CA LYS A 11 -15.76 -3.63 8.27
C LYS A 11 -14.61 -4.03 7.36
N GLU A 12 -13.42 -3.54 7.65
CA GLU A 12 -12.21 -3.68 6.86
C GLU A 12 -11.86 -5.16 6.62
N LYS A 13 -11.90 -5.97 7.68
CA LYS A 13 -11.64 -7.43 7.59
C LYS A 13 -12.68 -8.16 6.74
N GLU A 14 -13.94 -7.77 6.85
CA GLU A 14 -15.03 -8.36 6.06
C GLU A 14 -14.85 -8.01 4.58
N LEU A 15 -14.53 -6.76 4.25
CA LEU A 15 -14.23 -6.32 2.89
C LEU A 15 -13.06 -7.10 2.27
N LEU A 16 -11.92 -7.18 2.96
CA LEU A 16 -10.74 -7.92 2.49
C LEU A 16 -11.04 -9.41 2.29
N THR A 17 -11.78 -10.01 3.23
CA THR A 17 -12.20 -11.42 3.14
C THR A 17 -13.10 -11.64 1.92
N LEU A 18 -14.07 -10.76 1.68
CA LEU A 18 -14.98 -10.86 0.53
C LEU A 18 -14.23 -10.69 -0.79
N VAL A 19 -13.27 -9.76 -0.87
CA VAL A 19 -12.43 -9.58 -2.06
C VAL A 19 -11.59 -10.84 -2.31
N SER A 20 -10.99 -11.42 -1.27
CA SER A 20 -10.18 -12.64 -1.39
C SER A 20 -11.00 -13.85 -1.87
N LYS A 21 -12.27 -13.94 -1.46
CA LYS A 21 -13.20 -14.98 -1.93
C LYS A 21 -13.48 -14.92 -3.45
N LEU A 22 -13.14 -13.82 -4.13
CA LEU A 22 -13.25 -13.70 -5.58
C LEU A 22 -12.08 -14.35 -6.35
N GLY A 23 -11.04 -14.83 -5.65
CA GLY A 23 -9.90 -15.54 -6.25
C GLY A 23 -8.48 -15.01 -5.93
N PRO A 24 -8.26 -13.72 -5.62
CA PRO A 24 -6.93 -13.25 -5.24
C PRO A 24 -6.39 -13.94 -3.99
N LYS A 25 -5.11 -14.34 -4.02
CA LYS A 25 -4.41 -14.90 -2.85
C LYS A 25 -4.07 -13.84 -1.80
N ILE A 26 -3.83 -12.62 -2.27
CA ILE A 26 -3.58 -11.45 -1.43
C ILE A 26 -4.55 -10.38 -1.90
N SER A 27 -5.37 -9.88 -0.99
CA SER A 27 -6.24 -8.72 -1.23
C SER A 27 -5.66 -7.51 -0.53
N ILE A 28 -5.68 -6.36 -1.21
CA ILE A 28 -5.21 -5.09 -0.66
C ILE A 28 -6.24 -4.01 -0.96
N VAL A 29 -6.44 -3.12 0.01
CA VAL A 29 -7.25 -1.91 -0.11
C VAL A 29 -6.37 -0.72 0.31
N THR A 30 -6.18 0.23 -0.58
CA THR A 30 -5.55 1.52 -0.27
C THR A 30 -6.63 2.53 0.12
N ASP A 31 -6.44 3.26 1.21
CA ASP A 31 -7.44 4.17 1.78
C ASP A 31 -6.84 5.57 2.04
N GLY A 32 -6.10 6.08 1.06
CA GLY A 32 -5.56 7.45 1.09
C GLY A 32 -4.83 7.79 2.40
N PRO A 33 -5.30 8.78 3.18
CA PRO A 33 -4.69 9.15 4.47
C PRO A 33 -4.67 8.04 5.53
N GLU A 34 -5.55 7.04 5.44
CA GLU A 34 -5.61 5.91 6.38
C GLU A 34 -4.61 4.80 6.05
N GLY A 35 -3.87 4.93 4.94
CA GLY A 35 -2.81 4.04 4.52
C GLY A 35 -3.31 2.89 3.65
N SER A 36 -2.89 1.67 3.98
CA SER A 36 -3.31 0.48 3.25
C SER A 36 -3.58 -0.70 4.17
N LEU A 37 -4.49 -1.55 3.73
CA LEU A 37 -4.94 -2.76 4.41
C LEU A 37 -4.68 -3.95 3.49
N ALA A 38 -4.22 -5.07 4.04
CA ALA A 38 -3.96 -6.28 3.27
C ALA A 38 -4.42 -7.54 4.02
N TYR A 39 -4.78 -8.57 3.26
CA TYR A 39 -5.08 -9.90 3.77
C TYR A 39 -4.50 -10.95 2.83
N ASP A 40 -3.67 -11.84 3.36
CA ASP A 40 -2.97 -12.92 2.63
C ASP A 40 -3.62 -14.31 2.78
N GLY A 41 -4.83 -14.35 3.36
CA GLY A 41 -5.51 -15.58 3.74
C GLY A 41 -5.26 -16.02 5.19
N GLN A 42 -4.29 -15.41 5.88
CA GLN A 42 -3.92 -15.74 7.26
C GLN A 42 -3.94 -14.52 8.17
N LYS A 43 -3.26 -13.43 7.78
CA LYS A 43 -3.06 -12.22 8.58
C LYS A 43 -3.73 -11.02 7.95
N PHE A 44 -4.32 -10.17 8.79
CA PHE A 44 -4.82 -8.85 8.39
C PHE A 44 -3.78 -7.80 8.75
N LEU A 45 -3.18 -7.16 7.75
CA LEU A 45 -2.11 -6.19 7.94
C LEU A 45 -2.62 -4.78 7.62
N LYS A 46 -2.25 -3.81 8.46
CA LYS A 46 -2.43 -2.38 8.21
C LYS A 46 -1.06 -1.74 8.10
N CYS A 47 -0.82 -0.97 7.04
CA CYS A 47 0.36 -0.15 6.85
C CYS A 47 -0.03 1.33 6.90
N GLY A 48 0.65 2.10 7.74
CA GLY A 48 0.47 3.55 7.83
C GLY A 48 0.96 4.30 6.58
N ILE A 49 0.81 5.63 6.61
CA ILE A 49 1.28 6.52 5.54
C ILE A 49 2.68 7.05 5.81
N TYR A 50 3.46 7.28 4.76
CA TYR A 50 4.69 8.07 4.87
C TYR A 50 4.33 9.57 4.86
N PRO A 51 4.73 10.36 5.89
CA PRO A 51 4.35 11.76 5.99
C PRO A 51 5.12 12.58 4.95
N GLN A 52 4.41 12.96 3.88
CA GLN A 52 4.97 13.65 2.73
C GLN A 52 3.97 14.69 2.21
N GLU A 53 4.46 15.80 1.68
CA GLU A 53 3.62 16.83 1.05
C GLU A 53 2.94 16.25 -0.20
N VAL A 54 1.61 16.39 -0.25
CA VAL A 54 0.77 15.94 -1.35
C VAL A 54 0.49 17.12 -2.28
N ILE A 55 1.15 17.13 -3.43
CA ILE A 55 0.93 18.11 -4.51
C ILE A 55 -0.19 17.63 -5.43
N GLU A 56 -0.16 16.36 -5.85
CA GLU A 56 -1.15 15.78 -6.76
C GLU A 56 -1.30 14.28 -6.49
N ARG A 57 -2.52 13.71 -6.60
CA ARG A 57 -2.78 12.28 -6.31
C ARG A 57 -2.75 11.38 -7.55
N THR A 58 -2.52 11.95 -8.72
CA THR A 58 -2.50 11.21 -9.98
C THR A 58 -1.41 10.14 -9.93
N GLY A 59 -1.77 8.89 -10.23
CA GLY A 59 -0.81 7.77 -10.24
C GLY A 59 -0.43 7.21 -8.87
N ALA A 60 -0.99 7.71 -7.76
CA ALA A 60 -0.68 7.19 -6.42
C ALA A 60 -0.94 5.68 -6.28
N GLY A 61 -2.08 5.21 -6.77
CA GLY A 61 -2.44 3.78 -6.77
C GLY A 61 -1.54 2.93 -7.66
N ASP A 62 -1.18 3.43 -8.84
CA ASP A 62 -0.27 2.73 -9.76
C ASP A 62 1.15 2.65 -9.19
N ALA A 63 1.61 3.72 -8.53
CA ALA A 63 2.89 3.77 -7.83
C ALA A 63 2.92 2.81 -6.64
N PHE A 64 1.86 2.78 -5.85
CA PHE A 64 1.71 1.81 -4.76
C PHE A 64 1.76 0.38 -5.30
N GLY A 65 0.93 0.07 -6.29
CA GLY A 65 0.81 -1.26 -6.88
C GLY A 65 2.13 -1.74 -7.49
N SER A 66 2.79 -0.88 -8.27
CA SER A 66 4.09 -1.22 -8.90
C SER A 66 5.22 -1.40 -7.87
N GLY A 67 5.28 -0.56 -6.83
CA GLY A 67 6.26 -0.68 -5.76
C GLY A 67 6.11 -1.98 -4.97
N MET A 68 4.88 -2.28 -4.54
CA MET A 68 4.57 -3.54 -3.85
C MET A 68 4.83 -4.76 -4.74
N LEU A 69 4.32 -4.75 -5.97
CA LEU A 69 4.48 -5.88 -6.89
C LEU A 69 5.95 -6.18 -7.16
N SER A 70 6.78 -5.14 -7.32
CA SER A 70 8.23 -5.28 -7.46
C SER A 70 8.87 -5.98 -6.26
N ALA A 71 8.49 -5.60 -5.03
CA ALA A 71 8.97 -6.26 -3.81
C ALA A 71 8.55 -7.74 -3.74
N LEU A 72 7.30 -8.06 -4.08
CA LEU A 72 6.80 -9.44 -4.09
C LEU A 72 7.52 -10.31 -5.13
N ILE A 73 7.74 -9.78 -6.34
CA ILE A 73 8.52 -10.48 -7.39
C ILE A 73 9.94 -10.81 -6.90
N LYS A 74 10.51 -9.96 -6.05
CA LYS A 74 11.83 -10.14 -5.43
C LYS A 74 11.81 -11.04 -4.19
N GLY A 75 10.69 -11.67 -3.86
CA GLY A 75 10.56 -12.57 -2.72
C GLY A 75 10.57 -11.87 -1.36
N LYS A 76 10.27 -10.56 -1.32
CA LYS A 76 10.12 -9.83 -0.06
C LYS A 76 8.83 -10.25 0.67
N PRO A 77 8.82 -10.25 2.01
CA PRO A 77 7.60 -10.50 2.77
C PRO A 77 6.55 -9.42 2.52
N LEU A 78 5.27 -9.75 2.74
CA LEU A 78 4.15 -8.85 2.45
C LEU A 78 4.26 -7.54 3.25
N GLU A 79 4.73 -7.60 4.48
CA GLU A 79 4.98 -6.44 5.33
C GLU A 79 5.99 -5.48 4.67
N GLU A 80 7.09 -6.00 4.11
CA GLU A 80 8.06 -5.15 3.39
C GLU A 80 7.47 -4.63 2.07
N ALA A 81 6.71 -5.46 1.36
CA ALA A 81 6.07 -5.06 0.10
C ALA A 81 5.05 -3.92 0.28
N LEU A 82 4.31 -3.91 1.39
CA LEU A 82 3.42 -2.80 1.77
C LEU A 82 4.21 -1.49 1.96
N ILE A 83 5.37 -1.55 2.61
CA ILE A 83 6.24 -0.38 2.77
C ILE A 83 6.77 0.11 1.42
N TRP A 84 7.20 -0.79 0.53
CA TRP A 84 7.65 -0.42 -0.83
C TRP A 84 6.56 0.33 -1.60
N GLY A 85 5.33 -0.19 -1.60
CA GLY A 85 4.18 0.50 -2.21
C GLY A 85 3.92 1.87 -1.57
N THR A 86 3.97 1.93 -0.24
CA THR A 86 3.72 3.16 0.52
C THR A 86 4.72 4.26 0.20
N VAL A 87 6.03 3.96 0.21
CA VAL A 87 7.06 4.98 -0.07
C VAL A 87 7.09 5.39 -1.53
N ASN A 88 6.81 4.47 -2.46
CA ASN A 88 6.74 4.79 -3.89
C ASN A 88 5.54 5.70 -4.19
N SER A 89 4.38 5.39 -3.62
CA SER A 89 3.19 6.26 -3.71
C SER A 89 3.44 7.62 -3.08
N ALA A 90 4.07 7.67 -1.90
CA ALA A 90 4.35 8.92 -1.22
C ALA A 90 5.29 9.83 -2.01
N SER A 91 6.30 9.27 -2.67
CA SER A 91 7.17 10.03 -3.57
C SER A 91 6.40 10.59 -4.77
N VAL A 92 5.59 9.76 -5.44
CA VAL A 92 4.82 10.19 -6.63
C VAL A 92 3.88 11.35 -6.32
N VAL A 93 3.19 11.33 -5.19
CA VAL A 93 2.22 12.39 -4.86
C VAL A 93 2.84 13.75 -4.56
N SER A 94 4.16 13.82 -4.38
CA SER A 94 4.92 15.08 -4.25
C SER A 94 5.28 15.74 -5.59
N PHE A 95 4.77 15.24 -6.71
CA PHE A 95 5.03 15.80 -8.02
C PHE A 95 3.76 15.88 -8.86
N VAL A 96 3.76 16.76 -9.87
CA VAL A 96 2.71 16.81 -10.89
C VAL A 96 2.92 15.67 -11.89
N GLY A 97 1.85 14.93 -12.18
CA GLY A 97 1.82 13.80 -13.10
C GLY A 97 2.14 12.44 -12.45
N ALA A 98 1.75 11.35 -13.13
CA ALA A 98 1.75 10.00 -12.56
C ALA A 98 3.13 9.32 -12.39
N GLN A 99 4.19 9.84 -13.00
CA GLN A 99 5.47 9.11 -13.12
C GLN A 99 6.69 9.81 -12.51
N LYS A 100 6.65 11.13 -12.34
CA LYS A 100 7.85 11.94 -12.04
C LYS A 100 8.52 11.56 -10.71
N GLY A 101 7.75 11.08 -9.74
CA GLY A 101 8.25 10.64 -8.43
C GLY A 101 8.43 9.13 -8.28
N LEU A 102 8.32 8.34 -9.35
CA LEU A 102 8.56 6.90 -9.25
C LEU A 102 9.99 6.64 -8.80
N LEU A 103 10.11 5.89 -7.72
CA LEU A 103 11.39 5.56 -7.12
C LEU A 103 12.08 4.44 -7.88
N LYS A 104 13.39 4.56 -8.02
CA LYS A 104 14.24 3.48 -8.53
C LYS A 104 14.52 2.48 -7.43
N GLU A 105 14.83 1.25 -7.81
CA GLU A 105 15.22 0.21 -6.86
C GLU A 105 16.42 0.62 -5.99
N SER A 106 17.39 1.32 -6.56
CA SER A 106 18.56 1.83 -5.83
C SER A 106 18.21 2.81 -4.70
N GLU A 107 17.03 3.43 -4.76
CA GLU A 107 16.57 4.41 -3.77
C GLU A 107 15.70 3.75 -2.67
N MET A 108 15.26 2.50 -2.86
CA MET A 108 14.33 1.83 -1.93
C MET A 108 14.89 1.72 -0.52
N ALA A 109 16.17 1.37 -0.37
CA ALA A 109 16.78 1.19 0.96
C ALA A 109 16.66 2.45 1.81
N ASP A 110 17.05 3.59 1.24
CA ASP A 110 17.02 4.90 1.91
C ASP A 110 15.58 5.32 2.24
N TRP A 111 14.64 5.09 1.32
CA TRP A 111 13.24 5.43 1.53
C TRP A 111 12.56 4.55 2.58
N ILE A 112 12.90 3.27 2.64
CA ILE A 112 12.42 2.35 3.69
C ILE A 112 12.98 2.76 5.05
N GLU A 113 14.26 3.13 5.13
CA GLU A 113 14.86 3.63 6.37
C GLU A 113 14.17 4.91 6.83
N ARG A 114 13.98 5.88 5.94
CA ARG A 114 13.21 7.10 6.21
C ARG A 114 11.81 6.79 6.72
N ALA A 115 11.10 5.84 6.09
CA ALA A 115 9.77 5.46 6.51
C ALA A 115 9.75 4.92 7.94
N LYS A 116 10.70 4.05 8.28
CA LYS A 116 10.86 3.55 9.65
C LYS A 116 11.13 4.68 10.64
N SER A 117 12.05 5.60 10.31
CA SER A 117 12.36 6.76 11.16
C SER A 117 11.18 7.72 11.33
N SER A 118 10.28 7.79 10.35
CA SER A 118 9.04 8.58 10.42
C SER A 118 7.89 7.86 11.13
N GLY A 119 8.10 6.65 11.66
CA GLY A 119 7.09 5.89 12.39
C GLY A 119 6.12 5.10 11.51
N VAL A 120 6.39 4.97 10.20
CA VAL A 120 5.62 4.08 9.34
C VAL A 120 5.84 2.66 9.80
N LYS A 121 4.74 1.97 10.12
CA LYS A 121 4.74 0.59 10.57
C LYS A 121 3.69 -0.22 9.83
N VAL A 122 3.98 -1.51 9.71
CA VAL A 122 2.99 -2.53 9.36
C VAL A 122 2.65 -3.27 10.63
N GLU A 123 1.37 -3.35 10.94
CA GLU A 123 0.85 -4.05 12.12
C GLU A 123 -0.31 -4.96 11.76
N GLU A 124 -0.42 -6.06 12.49
CA GLU A 124 -1.62 -6.90 12.41
C GLU A 124 -2.76 -6.20 13.17
N PHE A 125 -3.98 -6.26 12.64
CA PHE A 125 -5.16 -5.64 13.24
C PHE A 125 -6.35 -6.60 13.24
#